data_AF-A0A1A8FVP8-F1
#
_entry.id   AF-A0A1A8FVP8-F1
#
_cell.length_a   1.000
_cell.length_b   1.000
_cell.length_c   1.000
_cell.angle_alpha   90.00
_cell.angle_beta   90.00
_cell.angle_gamma   90.00
#
_symmetry.space_group_name_H-M   'P 1'
#
loop_
_entity.id
_entity.type
_entity.pdbx_description
1 polymer ?
#
loop_
_entity_poly.entity_id
_entity_poly.type
_entity_poly.pdbx_seq_one_letter_code
_entity_poly.pdbx_strand_id
1 'polypeptide(L)' 'KRVLHLHGLRGCRARRKPLLQKRHLKARLKFAADHMDKDKTFWRKVLWSDETKIKLFGHNAQQYVWRRK' A
#
# COMPACT_ATOMS: atom_id res chain seq x y z
N LYS A 1 0.76 16.27 -24.51
CA LYS A 1 1.85 16.34 -23.49
C LYS A 1 2.17 17.78 -23.06
N ARG A 2 2.38 18.74 -23.98
CA ARG A 2 2.72 20.15 -23.62
C ARG A 2 1.71 20.82 -22.67
N VAL A 3 0.40 20.67 -22.91
CA VAL A 3 -0.64 21.26 -22.05
C VAL A 3 -0.63 20.70 -20.61
N LEU A 4 -0.53 19.38 -20.45
CA LEU A 4 -0.49 18.75 -19.12
C LEU A 4 0.74 19.16 -18.31
N HIS A 5 1.89 19.26 -18.96
CA HIS A 5 3.12 19.74 -18.33
C HIS A 5 3.07 21.24 -18.02
N LEU A 6 2.43 22.05 -18.86
CA LEU A 6 2.19 23.48 -18.62
C LEU A 6 1.35 23.69 -17.34
N HIS A 7 0.36 22.82 -17.10
CA HIS A 7 -0.42 22.80 -15.86
C HIS A 7 0.26 22.06 -14.69
N GLY A 8 1.55 21.73 -14.81
CA GLY A 8 2.35 21.14 -13.72
C GLY A 8 2.03 19.66 -13.41
N LEU A 9 1.29 18.97 -14.28
CA LEU A 9 0.96 17.56 -14.11
C LEU A 9 2.06 16.67 -14.70
N ARG A 10 2.43 15.62 -13.96
CA ARG A 10 3.43 14.63 -14.38
C ARG A 10 2.82 13.23 -14.39
N GLY A 11 3.26 12.40 -15.33
CA GLY A 11 2.84 11.00 -15.41
C GLY A 11 3.52 10.19 -14.30
N CYS A 12 2.71 9.51 -13.48
CA CYS A 12 3.15 8.72 -12.34
C CYS A 12 2.54 7.31 -12.41
N ARG A 13 3.27 6.29 -11.94
CA ARG A 13 2.69 4.95 -11.77
C ARG A 13 1.66 4.95 -10.63
N ALA A 14 0.43 4.54 -10.92
CA ALA A 14 -0.59 4.40 -9.88
C ALA A 14 -0.21 3.26 -8.93
N ARG A 15 -0.14 3.56 -7.62
CA ARG A 15 -0.02 2.52 -6.59
C ARG A 15 -1.43 2.00 -6.26
N ARG A 16 -1.66 0.71 -6.46
CA ARG A 16 -2.87 0.03 -5.98
C ARG A 16 -2.81 0.00 -4.45
N LYS A 17 -3.81 0.57 -3.80
CA LYS A 17 -3.96 0.52 -2.33
C LYS A 17 -5.41 0.13 -2.03
N PRO A 18 -5.65 -0.72 -1.02
CA PRO A 18 -7.00 -0.97 -0.56
C PRO A 18 -7.60 0.31 0.01
N LEU A 19 -8.89 0.53 -0.24
CA LEU A 19 -9.62 1.62 0.41
C LEU A 19 -9.88 1.23 1.87
N LEU A 20 -9.36 2.02 2.79
CA LEU A 20 -9.52 1.77 4.22
C LEU A 20 -10.70 2.57 4.75
N GLN A 21 -11.65 1.87 5.40
CA GLN A 21 -12.68 2.51 6.18
C GLN A 21 -12.09 3.11 7.46
N LYS A 22 -12.78 4.09 8.06
CA LYS A 22 -12.33 4.76 9.30
C LYS A 22 -12.07 3.77 10.44
N ARG A 23 -12.87 2.70 10.54
CA ARG A 23 -12.68 1.63 11.55
C ARG A 23 -11.34 0.89 11.38
N HIS A 24 -10.95 0.59 10.13
CA HIS A 24 -9.69 -0.09 9.84
C HIS A 24 -8.51 0.83 10.16
N LEU A 25 -8.62 2.13 9.88
CA LEU A 25 -7.58 3.10 10.21
C LEU A 25 -7.32 3.15 11.73
N LYS A 26 -8.39 3.27 12.52
CA LYS A 26 -8.30 3.28 14.00
C LYS A 26 -7.69 2.00 14.55
N ALA A 27 -8.16 0.84 14.09
CA ALA A 27 -7.64 -0.45 14.55
C ALA A 27 -6.15 -0.63 14.21
N ARG A 28 -5.74 -0.25 12.99
CA ARG A 28 -4.33 -0.33 12.58
C ARG A 28 -3.43 0.61 13.36
N LEU A 29 -3.89 1.84 13.64
CA LEU A 29 -3.13 2.81 14.43
C LEU A 29 -2.95 2.30 15.87
N LYS A 30 -4.02 1.79 16.48
CA LYS A 30 -3.96 1.19 17.82
C LYS A 30 -3.00 0.01 17.86
N PHE A 31 -3.12 -0.93 16.93
CA PHE A 31 -2.21 -2.08 16.85
C PHE A 31 -0.75 -1.65 16.73
N ALA A 32 -0.45 -0.66 15.88
CA ALA A 32 0.90 -0.13 15.72
C ALA A 32 1.42 0.52 17.00
N ALA A 33 0.61 1.33 17.68
CA ALA A 33 0.99 1.95 18.96
C ALA A 33 1.26 0.91 20.04
N ASP A 34 0.36 -0.08 20.20
CA ASP A 34 0.45 -1.12 21.22
C ASP A 34 1.68 -2.04 21.04
N HIS A 35 2.21 -2.14 19.81
CA HIS A 35 3.31 -3.04 19.46
C HIS A 35 4.59 -2.32 19.01
N MET A 36 4.66 -1.00 19.09
CA MET A 36 5.78 -0.19 18.59
C MET A 36 7.10 -0.56 19.29
N ASP A 37 7.05 -0.76 20.61
CA ASP A 37 8.22 -1.02 21.46
C ASP A 37 8.49 -2.53 21.67
N LYS A 38 7.80 -3.41 20.93
CA LYS A 38 8.01 -4.85 21.04
C LYS A 38 9.37 -5.23 20.47
N ASP A 39 10.07 -6.08 21.20
CA ASP A 39 11.41 -6.51 20.86
C ASP A 39 11.43 -7.53 19.72
N LYS A 40 12.61 -7.73 19.13
CA LYS A 40 12.77 -8.68 18.01
C LYS A 40 12.45 -10.13 18.41
N THR A 41 12.66 -10.51 19.68
CA THR A 41 12.38 -11.89 20.12
C THR A 41 10.89 -12.16 20.20
N PHE A 42 10.08 -11.17 20.59
CA PHE A 42 8.62 -11.25 20.51
C PHE A 42 8.17 -11.56 19.08
N TRP A 43 8.61 -10.77 18.09
CA TRP A 43 8.21 -10.97 16.68
C TRP A 43 8.66 -12.31 16.09
N ARG A 44 9.81 -12.84 16.54
CA ARG A 44 10.29 -14.18 16.12
C ARG A 44 9.41 -15.32 16.63
N LYS A 45 8.67 -15.13 17.72
CA LYS A 45 7.75 -16.13 18.28
C LYS A 45 6.38 -16.11 17.60
N VAL A 46 6.10 -15.09 16.79
CA VAL A 46 4.80 -14.98 16.09
C VAL A 46 4.81 -15.87 14.85
N LEU A 47 3.91 -16.85 14.81
CA LEU A 47 3.63 -17.64 13.62
C LEU A 47 2.61 -16.90 12.75
N TRP A 48 3.03 -16.47 11.57
CA TRP A 48 2.18 -15.80 10.59
C TRP A 48 1.62 -16.80 9.59
N SER A 49 0.33 -16.69 9.28
CA SER A 49 -0.32 -17.45 8.20
C SER A 49 -1.12 -16.51 7.31
N ASP A 50 -1.11 -16.79 6.01
CA ASP A 50 -1.93 -16.12 5.01
C ASP A 50 -2.09 -17.04 3.79
N GLU A 51 -3.09 -16.78 2.97
CA GLU A 51 -3.34 -17.50 1.72
C GLU A 51 -3.07 -16.59 0.53
N THR A 52 -2.31 -17.09 -0.46
CA THR A 52 -2.03 -16.34 -1.69
C THR A 52 -2.33 -17.15 -2.95
N LYS A 53 -2.84 -16.46 -3.98
CA LYS A 53 -3.11 -17.07 -5.29
C LYS A 53 -1.92 -16.87 -6.22
N ILE A 54 -1.21 -17.96 -6.53
CA ILE A 54 -0.11 -17.97 -7.51
C ILE A 54 -0.71 -18.20 -8.91
N LYS A 55 -0.41 -17.31 -9.85
CA LYS A 55 -0.86 -17.40 -11.26
C LYS A 55 0.35 -17.49 -12.18
N LEU A 56 0.32 -18.41 -13.15
CA LEU A 56 1.40 -18.59 -14.14
C LEU A 56 1.58 -17.37 -15.04
N PHE A 57 0.47 -16.73 -15.44
CA PHE A 57 0.47 -15.47 -16.18
C PHE A 57 -0.37 -14.44 -15.42
N GLY A 58 0.30 -13.39 -14.91
CA GLY A 58 -0.33 -12.34 -14.11
C GLY A 58 -0.77 -11.15 -14.95
N HIS A 59 -2.05 -10.78 -14.86
CA HIS A 59 -2.54 -9.52 -15.45
C HIS A 59 -2.27 -8.33 -14.52
N ASN A 60 -0.99 -7.97 -14.37
CA ASN A 60 -0.56 -6.77 -13.64
C ASN A 60 -0.43 -5.59 -14.61
N ALA A 61 -1.57 -5.11 -15.13
CA ALA A 61 -1.57 -3.94 -15.99
C ALA A 61 -1.07 -2.70 -15.21
N GLN A 62 0.07 -2.17 -15.64
CA GLN A 62 0.65 -0.97 -15.05
C GLN A 62 -0.13 0.26 -15.52
N GLN A 63 -0.89 0.86 -14.61
CA GLN A 63 -1.66 2.07 -14.89
C GLN A 63 -0.84 3.34 -14.60
N TYR A 64 -0.86 4.28 -15.54
CA TYR A 64 -0.32 5.62 -15.37
C TYR A 64 -1.43 6.60 -15.00
N VAL A 65 -1.15 7.49 -14.05
CA VAL A 65 -2.04 8.57 -13.62
C VAL A 65 -1.28 9.89 -13.64
N TRP A 66 -1.97 10.98 -13.97
CA TRP A 66 -1.40 12.32 -13.93
C TRP A 66 -1.57 12.89 -12.53
N ARG A 67 -0.46 13.35 -11.92
CA ARG A 67 -0.49 13.99 -10.59
C ARG A 67 0.31 15.27 -10.61
N ARG A 68 -0.14 16.25 -9.84
CA ARG A 68 0.67 17.41 -9.50
C ARG A 68 1.77 16.95 -8.55
N LYS A 69 2.99 17.47 -8.74
CA LYS A 69 4.11 17.19 -7.83
C LYS A 69 3.89 17.89 -6.50
#